data_AF-A0A1J4JZW7-F1
#
_entry.id   AF-A0A1J4JZW7-F1
#
_cell.length_a   1.000
_cell.length_b   1.000
_cell.length_c   1.000
_cell.angle_alpha   90.00
_cell.angle_beta   90.00
_cell.angle_gamma   90.00
#
_symmetry.space_group_name_H-M   'P 1'
#
loop_
_entity.id
_entity.type
_entity.pdbx_description
1 polymer ?
#
loop_
_entity_poly.entity_id
_entity_poly.type
_entity_poly.pdbx_seq_one_letter_code
_entity_poly.pdbx_strand_id
1 'polypeptide(L)'
;MGGSESSPVSTEQKNETPKIRSQSSYYGQNTDIGEIDSNNLEETIRDLQLEKLYIRNPNLRPKAQPETPEIRLKTVLSVSDPPPFIKRFNDIHVISFGLKSEAPGIITLIANNLFSSLEFPATDRRSISIPLPVFTNFIIDITPNLDALPKPISKSYTPILKHVLEFKVLEQDDGSSKVTFVEQVLHGAKDNYRVTVNKNVPIFEEQLTGNCLLCSINPADRSVGSCGHNVACGNCIDSLHVRLHHCPVCGAH
;
A
#
# COMPACT_ATOMS: atom_id res chain seq x y z
N MET A 1 -61.33 11.48 -15.96
CA MET A 1 -60.59 12.75 -15.77
C MET A 1 -59.44 12.39 -14.84
N GLY A 2 -58.22 12.21 -15.37
CA GLY A 2 -57.23 13.28 -15.48
C GLY A 2 -56.53 13.42 -14.11
N GLY A 3 -55.22 13.27 -13.94
CA GLY A 3 -54.15 13.12 -14.90
C GLY A 3 -52.88 12.62 -14.22
N SER A 4 -51.87 12.50 -15.07
CA SER A 4 -50.45 12.25 -14.86
C SER A 4 -49.80 12.99 -13.69
N GLU A 5 -49.06 12.24 -12.87
CA GLU A 5 -47.89 12.75 -12.14
C GLU A 5 -46.67 11.89 -12.47
N SER A 6 -45.78 12.51 -13.23
CA SER A 6 -44.44 12.09 -13.58
C SER A 6 -43.50 12.18 -12.38
N SER A 7 -42.92 11.06 -11.96
CA SER A 7 -41.75 11.05 -11.07
C SER A 7 -40.48 11.39 -11.85
N PRO A 8 -39.61 12.31 -11.39
CA PRO A 8 -38.32 12.55 -12.01
C PRO A 8 -37.16 12.03 -11.15
N VAL A 9 -36.08 11.67 -11.85
CA VAL A 9 -34.67 11.59 -11.40
C VAL A 9 -34.25 10.42 -10.52
N SER A 10 -33.42 9.54 -11.11
CA SER A 10 -32.16 9.11 -10.48
C SER A 10 -31.17 8.75 -11.59
N THR A 11 -30.40 9.73 -12.05
CA THR A 11 -29.24 9.55 -12.93
C THR A 11 -28.08 9.05 -12.08
N GLU A 12 -27.72 7.78 -12.21
CA GLU A 12 -26.51 7.21 -11.62
C GLU A 12 -25.27 7.90 -12.20
N GLN A 13 -24.60 8.74 -11.41
CA GLN A 13 -23.24 9.19 -11.70
C GLN A 13 -22.26 8.08 -11.31
N LYS A 14 -21.92 7.23 -12.28
CA LYS A 14 -20.71 6.40 -12.24
C LYS A 14 -19.50 7.33 -12.31
N ASN A 15 -18.84 7.56 -11.18
CA ASN A 15 -17.48 8.09 -11.15
C ASN A 15 -16.53 7.00 -11.66
N GLU A 16 -16.10 7.09 -12.92
CA GLU A 16 -15.05 6.25 -13.48
C GLU A 16 -13.67 6.76 -13.03
N THR A 17 -12.93 5.92 -12.29
CA THR A 17 -11.50 6.12 -12.02
C THR A 17 -10.67 5.99 -13.30
N PRO A 18 -9.64 6.83 -13.53
CA PRO A 18 -8.85 6.76 -14.76
C PRO A 18 -8.02 5.47 -14.80
N LYS A 19 -8.17 4.71 -15.90
CA LYS A 19 -7.37 3.52 -16.20
C LYS A 19 -5.96 3.93 -16.61
N ILE A 20 -4.96 3.46 -15.87
CA ILE A 20 -3.55 3.54 -16.24
C ILE A 20 -3.31 2.56 -17.39
N ARG A 21 -3.00 3.08 -18.60
CA ARG A 21 -2.56 2.27 -19.75
C ARG A 21 -1.04 2.13 -19.69
N SER A 22 -0.55 0.92 -19.41
CA SER A 22 0.85 0.56 -19.59
C SER A 22 1.19 0.52 -21.09
N GLN A 23 2.16 1.32 -21.53
CA GLN A 23 2.66 1.31 -22.90
C GLN A 23 3.54 0.08 -23.15
N SER A 24 3.15 -0.76 -24.12
CA SER A 24 4.02 -1.79 -24.69
C SER A 24 4.66 -1.30 -25.98
N SER A 25 5.99 -1.46 -25.99
CA SER A 25 7.05 -1.16 -26.96
C SER A 25 6.75 -0.95 -28.45
N TYR A 26 7.39 0.11 -28.95
CA TYR A 26 7.70 0.47 -30.34
C TYR A 26 8.90 -0.34 -30.86
N TYR A 27 8.69 -1.52 -31.44
CA TYR A 27 9.63 -2.10 -32.43
C TYR A 27 8.85 -3.00 -33.39
N GLY A 28 8.97 -2.70 -34.68
CA GLY A 28 8.27 -3.40 -35.76
C GLY A 28 8.77 -4.83 -35.97
N GLN A 29 7.82 -5.74 -36.14
CA GLN A 29 8.01 -7.01 -36.83
C GLN A 29 7.05 -7.03 -38.02
N ASN A 30 7.62 -6.95 -39.23
CA ASN A 30 6.96 -7.40 -40.44
C ASN A 30 6.96 -8.93 -40.41
N THR A 31 5.81 -9.52 -40.10
CA THR A 31 5.47 -10.88 -40.51
C THR A 31 3.96 -11.00 -40.55
N ASP A 32 3.50 -11.65 -41.62
CA ASP A 32 2.13 -12.10 -41.89
C ASP A 32 1.14 -11.02 -42.33
N ILE A 33 0.97 -10.91 -43.65
CA ILE A 33 -0.33 -10.53 -44.24
C ILE A 33 -1.28 -11.70 -43.94
N GLY A 34 -1.70 -11.80 -42.68
CA GLY A 34 -2.88 -12.55 -42.28
C GLY A 34 -4.11 -11.88 -42.87
N GLU A 35 -5.12 -12.69 -43.21
CA GLU A 35 -6.40 -12.24 -43.74
C GLU A 35 -6.88 -10.99 -43.00
N ILE A 36 -7.11 -9.91 -43.77
CA ILE A 36 -7.54 -8.63 -43.21
C ILE A 36 -8.90 -8.85 -42.57
N ASP A 37 -8.93 -8.97 -41.26
CA ASP A 37 -10.13 -9.12 -40.46
C ASP A 37 -11.07 -7.96 -40.80
N SER A 38 -12.23 -8.27 -41.40
CA SER A 38 -13.15 -7.28 -41.98
C SER A 38 -13.60 -6.23 -40.96
N ASN A 39 -13.59 -6.59 -39.68
CA ASN A 39 -13.87 -5.69 -38.56
C ASN A 39 -12.81 -4.58 -38.40
N ASN A 40 -11.52 -4.89 -38.60
CA ASN A 40 -10.44 -3.88 -38.55
C ASN A 40 -10.50 -2.93 -39.75
N LEU A 41 -10.96 -3.41 -40.91
CA LEU A 41 -11.15 -2.60 -42.11
C LEU A 41 -12.28 -1.58 -41.93
N GLU A 42 -13.42 -2.01 -41.38
CA GLU A 42 -14.55 -1.12 -41.11
C GLU A 42 -14.20 -0.05 -40.08
N GLU A 43 -13.45 -0.40 -39.03
CA GLU A 43 -12.98 0.53 -38.01
C GLU A 43 -12.00 1.55 -38.60
N THR A 44 -11.06 1.10 -39.43
CA THR A 44 -10.12 1.98 -40.15
C THR A 44 -10.84 2.92 -41.13
N ILE A 45 -11.85 2.44 -41.85
CA ILE A 45 -12.67 3.26 -42.77
C ILE A 45 -13.45 4.31 -41.98
N ARG A 46 -14.02 3.93 -40.83
CA ARG A 46 -14.75 4.84 -39.95
C ARG A 46 -13.84 5.96 -39.44
N ASP A 47 -12.62 5.63 -39.03
CA ASP A 47 -11.63 6.61 -38.56
C ASP A 47 -11.21 7.58 -39.68
N LEU A 48 -10.95 7.07 -40.89
CA LEU A 48 -10.63 7.90 -42.06
C LEU A 48 -11.79 8.83 -42.46
N GLN A 49 -13.04 8.39 -42.30
CA GLN A 49 -14.22 9.23 -42.55
C GLN A 49 -14.37 10.32 -41.48
N LEU A 50 -14.13 9.98 -40.21
CA LEU A 50 -14.09 10.91 -39.09
C LEU A 50 -12.99 11.97 -39.27
N GLU A 51 -11.80 11.57 -39.73
CA GLU A 51 -10.70 12.48 -40.01
C GLU A 51 -11.04 13.45 -41.15
N LYS A 52 -11.66 12.96 -42.24
CA LYS A 52 -12.18 13.81 -43.32
C LYS A 52 -13.26 14.79 -42.83
N LEU A 53 -14.11 14.37 -41.89
CA LEU A 53 -15.10 15.23 -41.25
C LEU A 53 -14.45 16.33 -40.41
N TYR A 54 -13.41 15.99 -39.63
CA TYR A 54 -12.67 16.96 -38.83
C TYR A 54 -11.83 17.93 -39.67
N ILE A 55 -11.32 17.51 -40.84
CA ILE A 55 -10.65 18.39 -41.80
C ILE A 55 -11.66 19.40 -42.39
N ARG A 56 -12.85 18.94 -42.76
CA ARG A 56 -13.90 19.82 -43.34
C ARG A 56 -14.55 20.73 -42.32
N ASN A 57 -14.67 20.29 -41.07
CA ASN A 57 -15.26 21.05 -39.98
C ASN A 57 -14.35 21.00 -38.74
N PRO A 58 -13.31 21.86 -38.69
CA PRO A 58 -12.34 21.87 -37.58
C PRO A 58 -12.99 22.10 -36.22
N ASN A 59 -14.13 22.81 -36.19
CA ASN A 59 -14.90 23.10 -34.97
C ASN A 59 -15.61 21.89 -34.36
N LEU A 60 -15.76 20.79 -35.12
CA LEU A 60 -16.33 19.53 -34.63
C LEU A 60 -15.28 18.63 -33.97
N ARG A 61 -13.99 18.95 -34.12
CA ARG A 61 -12.93 18.22 -33.42
C ARG A 61 -13.13 18.44 -31.92
N PRO A 62 -13.23 17.37 -31.12
CA PRO A 62 -13.26 17.51 -29.68
C PRO A 62 -12.05 18.37 -29.27
N LYS A 63 -12.30 19.51 -28.61
CA LYS A 63 -11.22 20.30 -28.04
C LYS A 63 -10.43 19.37 -27.13
N ALA A 64 -9.11 19.35 -27.29
CA ALA A 64 -8.24 18.59 -26.40
C ALA A 64 -8.67 18.93 -24.97
N GLN A 65 -9.05 17.91 -24.19
CA GLN A 65 -9.36 18.13 -22.78
C GLN A 65 -8.14 18.81 -22.16
N PRO A 66 -8.31 19.83 -21.31
CA PRO A 66 -7.18 20.41 -20.60
C PRO A 66 -6.46 19.27 -19.89
N GLU A 67 -5.18 19.07 -20.25
CA GLU A 67 -4.34 18.06 -19.61
C GLU A 67 -4.37 18.37 -18.11
N THR A 68 -4.88 17.41 -17.33
CA THR A 68 -4.83 17.51 -15.88
C THR A 68 -3.36 17.61 -15.48
N PRO A 69 -2.96 18.58 -14.65
CA PRO A 69 -1.55 18.74 -14.30
C PRO A 69 -1.03 17.42 -13.71
N GLU A 70 0.02 16.89 -14.32
CA GLU A 70 0.62 15.62 -13.90
C GLU A 70 1.20 15.79 -12.49
N ILE A 71 0.53 15.22 -11.49
CA ILE A 71 1.02 15.23 -10.11
C ILE A 71 2.13 14.19 -9.98
N ARG A 72 3.34 14.64 -9.67
CA ARG A 72 4.50 13.76 -9.44
C ARG A 72 4.72 13.58 -7.95
N LEU A 73 4.48 12.36 -7.45
CA LEU A 73 4.69 12.02 -6.05
C LEU A 73 6.14 11.60 -5.80
N LYS A 74 6.69 11.98 -4.65
CA LYS A 74 7.99 11.49 -4.17
C LYS A 74 7.83 10.88 -2.79
N THR A 75 8.04 9.57 -2.71
CA THR A 75 8.26 8.85 -1.46
C THR A 75 9.77 8.72 -1.20
N VAL A 76 10.14 8.71 0.08
CA VAL A 76 11.50 8.45 0.57
C VAL A 76 11.65 7.04 1.15
N LEU A 77 10.56 6.28 1.18
CA LEU A 77 10.55 4.91 1.69
C LEU A 77 9.85 3.95 0.73
N SER A 78 10.21 2.69 0.86
CA SER A 78 9.58 1.57 0.17
C SER A 78 9.42 0.41 1.13
N VAL A 79 8.22 -0.15 1.17
CA VAL A 79 7.94 -1.42 1.84
C VAL A 79 7.97 -2.51 0.78
N SER A 80 9.13 -3.15 0.68
CA SER A 80 9.39 -4.20 -0.30
C SER A 80 10.47 -5.14 0.20
N ASP A 81 10.33 -6.40 -0.18
CA ASP A 81 11.28 -7.49 -0.03
C ASP A 81 11.95 -7.62 1.38
N PRO A 82 11.47 -8.53 2.24
CA PRO A 82 10.31 -9.39 1.99
C PRO A 82 9.02 -8.56 1.90
N PRO A 83 8.08 -8.93 1.02
CA PRO A 83 6.73 -8.40 1.10
C PRO A 83 6.13 -8.72 2.48
N PRO A 84 5.10 -7.98 2.93
CA PRO A 84 4.48 -8.25 4.22
C PRO A 84 4.08 -9.72 4.39
N PHE A 85 4.42 -10.28 5.55
CA PHE A 85 4.09 -11.65 5.95
C PHE A 85 3.90 -11.72 7.47
N ILE A 86 3.17 -12.73 7.94
CA ILE A 86 2.93 -12.93 9.37
C ILE A 86 3.66 -14.18 9.84
N LYS A 87 4.40 -14.05 10.93
CA LYS A 87 4.89 -15.20 11.69
C LYS A 87 3.93 -15.49 12.82
N ARG A 88 3.52 -16.75 12.94
CA ARG A 88 2.66 -17.24 14.02
C ARG A 88 3.48 -18.13 14.94
N PHE A 89 3.56 -17.74 16.20
CA PHE A 89 4.20 -18.49 17.27
C PHE A 89 3.13 -18.84 18.31
N ASN A 90 2.52 -20.02 18.20
CA ASN A 90 1.32 -20.38 18.97
C ASN A 90 0.22 -19.29 18.78
N ASP A 91 -0.06 -18.51 19.82
CA ASP A 91 -1.06 -17.42 19.81
C ASP A 91 -0.47 -16.05 19.47
N ILE A 92 0.86 -15.93 19.40
CA ILE A 92 1.56 -14.68 19.09
C ILE A 92 1.66 -14.51 17.59
N HIS A 93 1.15 -13.40 17.08
CA HIS A 93 1.23 -13.06 15.66
C HIS A 93 2.16 -11.87 15.47
N VAL A 94 3.12 -11.98 14.55
CA VAL A 94 4.12 -10.93 14.30
C VAL A 94 4.10 -10.57 12.82
N ILE A 95 3.71 -9.33 12.51
CA ILE A 95 3.77 -8.80 11.14
C ILE A 95 5.22 -8.42 10.82
N SER A 96 5.72 -8.88 9.69
CA SER A 96 7.09 -8.68 9.24
C SER A 96 7.13 -8.19 7.79
N PHE A 97 8.02 -7.26 7.48
CA PHE A 97 8.21 -6.72 6.12
C PHE A 97 9.58 -6.07 5.95
N GLY A 98 10.05 -5.99 4.70
CA GLY A 98 11.23 -5.23 4.34
C GLY A 98 10.94 -3.74 4.24
N LEU A 99 11.78 -2.91 4.86
CA LEU A 99 11.75 -1.46 4.77
C LEU A 99 13.06 -0.94 4.19
N LYS A 100 12.95 -0.13 3.14
CA LYS A 100 14.00 0.76 2.66
C LYS A 100 13.57 2.20 2.94
N SER A 101 14.44 3.02 3.49
CA SER A 101 14.14 4.43 3.76
C SER A 101 15.38 5.32 3.64
N GLU A 102 15.24 6.43 2.91
CA GLU A 102 16.27 7.48 2.79
C GLU A 102 16.32 8.39 4.03
N ALA A 103 15.30 8.34 4.89
CA ALA A 103 15.18 9.11 6.14
C ALA A 103 14.86 8.22 7.34
N PRO A 104 15.25 8.60 8.57
CA PRO A 104 14.71 7.98 9.77
C PRO A 104 13.22 8.28 9.92
N GLY A 105 12.53 7.56 10.81
CA GLY A 105 11.11 7.81 11.07
C GLY A 105 10.53 6.90 12.15
N ILE A 106 9.21 6.89 12.24
CA ILE A 106 8.44 6.07 13.19
C ILE A 106 7.45 5.19 12.45
N ILE A 107 7.34 3.94 12.91
CA ILE A 107 6.30 3.00 12.52
C ILE A 107 5.35 2.86 13.70
N THR A 108 4.05 2.97 13.46
CA THR A 108 2.99 2.72 14.43
C THR A 108 2.07 1.63 13.88
N LEU A 109 1.99 0.54 14.61
CA LEU A 109 1.03 -0.54 14.40
C LEU A 109 -0.20 -0.28 15.25
N ILE A 110 -1.37 -0.36 14.62
CA ILE A 110 -2.67 -0.09 15.24
C ILE A 110 -3.58 -1.29 14.98
N ALA A 111 -4.04 -1.97 16.04
CA ALA A 111 -5.03 -3.04 15.94
C ALA A 111 -6.02 -2.91 17.10
N ASN A 112 -7.32 -2.82 16.80
CA ASN A 112 -8.39 -2.62 17.79
C ASN A 112 -8.11 -1.50 18.81
N ASN A 113 -7.64 -0.33 18.34
CA ASN A 113 -7.22 0.81 19.18
C ASN A 113 -6.05 0.54 20.14
N LEU A 114 -5.31 -0.57 19.96
CA LEU A 114 -4.07 -0.86 20.68
C LEU A 114 -2.88 -0.45 19.80
N PHE A 115 -1.94 0.29 20.38
CA PHE A 115 -0.84 0.92 19.66
C PHE A 115 0.50 0.29 20.05
N SER A 116 1.26 -0.16 19.06
CA SER A 116 2.68 -0.47 19.22
C SER A 116 3.48 0.39 18.26
N SER A 117 4.66 0.85 18.64
CA SER A 117 5.48 1.71 17.81
C SER A 117 6.97 1.41 17.96
N LEU A 118 7.73 1.74 16.91
CA LEU A 118 9.18 1.72 16.92
C LEU A 118 9.72 2.78 15.97
N GLU A 119 10.89 3.30 16.29
CA GLU A 119 11.68 4.16 15.43
C GLU A 119 12.53 3.32 14.47
N PHE A 120 12.88 3.91 13.33
CA PHE A 120 13.82 3.31 12.39
C PHE A 120 14.81 4.37 11.87
N PRO A 121 16.09 3.98 11.66
CA PRO A 121 17.05 4.84 10.98
C PRO A 121 16.85 4.82 9.47
N ALA A 122 17.47 5.76 8.75
CA ALA A 122 17.67 5.61 7.31
C ALA A 122 18.40 4.28 7.03
N THR A 123 17.94 3.53 6.04
CA THR A 123 18.41 2.19 5.76
C THR A 123 18.18 1.81 4.30
N ASP A 124 19.17 1.17 3.69
CA ASP A 124 19.02 0.64 2.33
C ASP A 124 18.05 -0.54 2.27
N ARG A 125 18.02 -1.36 3.32
CA ARG A 125 17.07 -2.47 3.48
C ARG A 125 17.18 -3.07 4.87
N ARG A 126 16.06 -3.14 5.59
CA ARG A 126 15.97 -3.79 6.91
C ARG A 126 14.65 -4.52 7.06
N SER A 127 14.70 -5.73 7.60
CA SER A 127 13.48 -6.42 8.04
C SER A 127 12.97 -5.80 9.32
N ILE A 128 11.71 -5.39 9.33
CA ILE A 128 11.01 -4.90 10.52
C ILE A 128 9.97 -5.96 10.89
N SER A 129 9.94 -6.32 12.18
CA SER A 129 8.94 -7.23 12.73
C SER A 129 8.30 -6.59 13.96
N ILE A 130 6.97 -6.62 14.04
CA ILE A 130 6.20 -6.02 15.14
C ILE A 130 5.13 -7.03 15.59
N PRO A 131 5.11 -7.43 16.86
CA PRO A 131 4.03 -8.24 17.41
C PRO A 131 2.69 -7.50 17.30
N LEU A 132 1.67 -8.20 16.80
CA LEU A 132 0.30 -7.73 16.81
C LEU A 132 -0.22 -7.79 18.25
N PRO A 133 -0.75 -6.69 18.80
CA PRO A 133 -1.34 -6.69 20.14
C PRO A 133 -2.64 -7.51 20.17
N VAL A 134 -3.34 -7.61 19.04
CA VAL A 134 -4.47 -8.49 18.85
C VAL A 134 -4.56 -8.88 17.39
N PHE A 135 -4.97 -10.12 17.11
CA PHE A 135 -5.08 -10.64 15.76
C PHE A 135 -6.44 -10.28 15.14
N THR A 136 -6.60 -9.00 14.77
CA THR A 136 -7.78 -8.45 14.08
C THR A 136 -7.34 -7.60 12.88
N ASN A 137 -8.27 -6.98 12.16
CA ASN A 137 -7.92 -5.90 11.21
C ASN A 137 -6.95 -4.91 11.86
N PHE A 138 -5.91 -4.54 11.11
CA PHE A 138 -4.83 -3.70 11.62
C PHE A 138 -4.28 -2.77 10.54
N ILE A 139 -3.63 -1.71 11.00
CA ILE A 139 -3.04 -0.67 10.17
C ILE A 139 -1.57 -0.51 10.57
N ILE A 140 -0.71 -0.28 9.58
CA ILE A 140 0.67 0.14 9.80
C ILE A 140 0.84 1.55 9.24
N ASP A 141 1.07 2.49 10.14
CA ASP A 141 1.40 3.87 9.84
C ASP A 141 2.92 4.04 9.83
N ILE A 142 3.48 4.57 8.75
CA ILE A 142 4.91 4.85 8.62
C ILE A 142 5.10 6.33 8.32
N THR A 143 5.75 7.04 9.23
CA THR A 143 5.98 8.49 9.15
C THR A 143 7.48 8.77 9.08
N PRO A 144 8.04 8.99 7.88
CA PRO A 144 9.43 9.41 7.73
C PRO A 144 9.62 10.86 8.20
N ASN A 145 10.76 11.13 8.83
CA ASN A 145 11.20 12.48 9.16
C ASN A 145 11.92 13.09 7.95
N LEU A 146 11.17 13.82 7.13
CA LEU A 146 11.71 14.44 5.90
C LEU A 146 12.74 15.55 6.18
N ASP A 147 12.72 16.16 7.36
CA ASP A 147 13.69 17.19 7.74
C ASP A 147 15.11 16.61 7.94
N ALA A 148 15.19 15.31 8.18
CA ALA A 148 16.46 14.58 8.31
C ALA A 148 17.03 14.11 6.96
N LEU A 149 16.41 14.47 5.82
CA LEU A 149 16.94 14.10 4.51
C LEU A 149 18.25 14.84 4.21
N PRO A 150 19.26 14.17 3.64
CA PRO A 150 20.50 14.81 3.24
C PRO A 150 20.32 15.77 2.06
N LYS A 151 19.26 15.59 1.26
CA LYS A 151 18.92 16.44 0.12
C LYS A 151 17.42 16.76 0.14
N PRO A 152 17.04 18.03 -0.06
CA PRO A 152 15.63 18.39 -0.12
C PRO A 152 14.96 17.77 -1.34
N ILE A 153 13.67 17.44 -1.19
CA ILE A 153 12.84 16.98 -2.30
C ILE A 153 12.64 18.15 -3.28
N SER A 154 12.84 17.88 -4.57
CA SER A 154 12.63 18.90 -5.62
C SER A 154 11.20 19.44 -5.59
N LYS A 155 11.06 20.76 -5.79
CA LYS A 155 9.76 21.46 -5.85
C LYS A 155 8.83 20.94 -6.96
N SER A 156 9.37 20.18 -7.92
CA SER A 156 8.60 19.50 -8.97
C SER A 156 7.85 18.27 -8.48
N TYR A 157 8.04 17.86 -7.22
CA TYR A 157 7.37 16.71 -6.62
C TYR A 157 6.55 17.11 -5.40
N THR A 158 5.42 16.43 -5.21
CA THR A 158 4.68 16.42 -3.96
C THR A 158 5.31 15.38 -3.03
N PRO A 159 5.85 15.77 -1.87
CA PRO A 159 6.41 14.83 -0.93
C PRO A 159 5.30 14.02 -0.24
N ILE A 160 5.53 12.72 -0.07
CA ILE A 160 4.69 11.87 0.78
C ILE A 160 5.20 11.94 2.21
N LEU A 161 4.33 12.39 3.11
CA LEU A 161 4.62 12.63 4.52
C LEU A 161 4.36 11.40 5.39
N LYS A 162 3.44 10.53 4.97
CA LYS A 162 3.03 9.34 5.72
C LYS A 162 2.50 8.27 4.77
N HIS A 163 2.82 7.02 5.07
CA HIS A 163 2.26 5.84 4.45
C HIS A 163 1.35 5.12 5.44
N VAL A 164 0.16 4.73 5.00
CA VAL A 164 -0.79 3.93 5.79
C VAL A 164 -1.02 2.65 5.01
N LEU A 165 -0.73 1.50 5.63
CA LEU A 165 -0.93 0.18 5.06
C LEU A 165 -2.09 -0.50 5.79
N GLU A 166 -3.17 -0.82 5.07
CA GLU A 166 -4.38 -1.39 5.66
C GLU A 166 -4.46 -2.89 5.42
N PHE A 167 -4.62 -3.64 6.52
CA PHE A 167 -4.71 -5.10 6.51
C PHE A 167 -6.05 -5.57 7.08
N LYS A 168 -6.67 -6.54 6.40
CA LYS A 168 -7.88 -7.20 6.87
C LYS A 168 -7.62 -8.66 7.20
N VAL A 169 -8.09 -9.07 8.37
CA VAL A 169 -8.14 -10.48 8.80
C VAL A 169 -9.54 -10.97 8.51
N LEU A 170 -9.64 -12.05 7.75
CA LEU A 170 -10.89 -12.69 7.34
C LEU A 170 -10.88 -14.12 7.87
N GLU A 171 -11.89 -14.48 8.65
CA GLU A 171 -12.13 -15.87 9.02
C GLU A 171 -12.62 -16.66 7.80
N GLN A 172 -12.13 -17.88 7.66
CA GLN A 172 -12.51 -18.81 6.61
C GLN A 172 -13.42 -19.90 7.19
N ASP A 173 -14.19 -20.55 6.33
CA ASP A 173 -15.16 -21.58 6.73
C ASP A 173 -14.52 -22.80 7.43
N ASP A 174 -13.24 -23.05 7.17
CA ASP A 174 -12.44 -24.11 7.80
C ASP A 174 -11.88 -23.71 9.18
N GLY A 175 -12.24 -22.52 9.69
CA GLY A 175 -11.75 -21.97 10.95
C GLY A 175 -10.35 -21.36 10.86
N SER A 176 -9.72 -21.39 9.69
CA SER A 176 -8.45 -20.68 9.47
C SER A 176 -8.69 -19.19 9.26
N SER A 177 -7.63 -18.39 9.39
CA SER A 177 -7.67 -16.95 9.14
C SER A 177 -6.82 -16.60 7.95
N LYS A 178 -7.38 -15.80 7.03
CA LYS A 178 -6.67 -15.21 5.89
C LYS A 178 -6.38 -13.75 6.17
N VAL A 179 -5.17 -13.30 5.88
CA VAL A 179 -4.82 -11.87 5.95
C VAL A 179 -4.64 -11.30 4.55
N THR A 180 -5.25 -10.15 4.31
CA THR A 180 -5.17 -9.44 3.02
C THR A 180 -4.64 -8.03 3.23
N PHE A 181 -3.61 -7.66 2.48
CA PHE A 181 -3.16 -6.27 2.33
C PHE A 181 -4.07 -5.59 1.31
N VAL A 182 -4.98 -4.75 1.79
CA VAL A 182 -6.10 -4.23 1.00
C VAL A 182 -5.72 -2.96 0.25
N GLU A 183 -5.18 -1.98 0.98
CA GLU A 183 -4.94 -0.65 0.46
C GLU A 183 -3.69 -0.01 1.09
N GLN A 184 -3.01 0.80 0.29
CA GLN A 184 -1.99 1.73 0.75
C GLN A 184 -2.46 3.17 0.53
N VAL A 185 -2.50 3.98 1.58
CA VAL A 185 -2.79 5.41 1.50
C VAL A 185 -1.49 6.20 1.66
N LEU A 186 -1.22 7.08 0.71
CA LEU A 186 -0.08 8.01 0.71
C LEU A 186 -0.60 9.39 1.07
N HIS A 187 -0.18 9.92 2.22
CA HIS A 187 -0.57 11.26 2.65
C HIS A 187 0.46 12.28 2.15
N GLY A 188 0.02 13.19 1.28
CA GLY A 188 0.74 14.42 0.97
C GLY A 188 0.35 15.54 1.94
N ALA A 189 0.90 16.73 1.71
CA ALA A 189 0.59 17.90 2.54
C ALA A 189 -0.85 18.42 2.38
N LYS A 190 -1.49 18.15 1.24
CA LYS A 190 -2.84 18.65 0.90
C LYS A 190 -3.81 17.54 0.52
N ASP A 191 -3.31 16.52 -0.16
CA ASP A 191 -4.10 15.45 -0.75
C ASP A 191 -3.64 14.08 -0.25
N ASN A 192 -4.55 13.10 -0.31
CA ASN A 192 -4.26 11.71 -0.03
C ASN A 192 -4.43 10.89 -1.30
N TYR A 193 -3.49 9.98 -1.57
CA TYR A 193 -3.49 9.13 -2.75
C TYR A 193 -3.67 7.68 -2.32
N ARG A 194 -4.70 7.02 -2.83
CA ARG A 194 -5.02 5.62 -2.49
C ARG A 194 -4.55 4.69 -3.58
N VAL A 195 -3.87 3.62 -3.17
CA VAL A 195 -3.41 2.54 -4.05
C VAL A 195 -4.06 1.25 -3.57
N THR A 196 -5.00 0.73 -4.36
CA THR A 196 -5.60 -0.58 -4.10
C THR A 196 -4.58 -1.68 -4.35
N VAL A 197 -4.39 -2.57 -3.37
CA VAL A 197 -3.39 -3.65 -3.42
C VAL A 197 -4.06 -5.02 -3.55
N ASN A 198 -4.97 -5.35 -2.63
CA ASN A 198 -5.69 -6.63 -2.57
C ASN A 198 -4.80 -7.88 -2.72
N LYS A 199 -3.70 -7.95 -1.94
CA LYS A 199 -2.76 -9.09 -1.97
C LYS A 199 -2.88 -9.94 -0.72
N ASN A 200 -2.81 -11.26 -0.89
CA ASN A 200 -2.72 -12.20 0.22
C ASN A 200 -1.41 -12.01 0.99
N VAL A 201 -1.49 -11.96 2.31
CA VAL A 201 -0.35 -11.91 3.22
C VAL A 201 -0.12 -13.33 3.75
N PRO A 202 1.01 -13.99 3.41
CA PRO A 202 1.26 -15.34 3.87
C PRO A 202 1.45 -15.37 5.40
N ILE A 203 0.94 -16.43 6.02
CA ILE A 203 1.12 -16.73 7.44
C ILE A 203 2.01 -17.96 7.52
N PHE A 204 3.11 -17.85 8.26
CA PHE A 204 4.06 -18.94 8.49
C PHE A 204 4.01 -19.35 9.96
N GLU A 205 3.77 -20.63 10.22
CA GLU A 205 3.86 -21.18 11.57
C GLU A 205 5.33 -21.43 11.93
N GLU A 206 5.79 -20.85 13.03
CA GLU A 206 7.15 -20.96 13.53
C GLU A 206 7.13 -21.38 15.01
N GLN A 207 8.17 -22.08 15.45
CA GLN A 207 8.36 -22.39 16.87
C GLN A 207 9.08 -21.24 17.58
N LEU A 208 8.75 -21.00 18.84
CA LEU A 208 9.47 -20.05 19.69
C LEU A 208 10.89 -20.56 19.92
N THR A 209 11.88 -19.80 19.45
CA THR A 209 13.30 -20.13 19.54
C THR A 209 14.01 -19.43 20.70
N GLY A 210 13.32 -18.54 21.43
CA GLY A 210 13.95 -17.63 22.41
C GLY A 210 14.61 -16.41 21.78
N ASN A 211 14.47 -16.20 20.47
CA ASN A 211 14.96 -15.01 19.77
C ASN A 211 14.03 -13.82 19.96
N CYS A 212 14.60 -12.61 19.84
CA CYS A 212 13.87 -11.35 19.83
C CYS A 212 12.79 -11.34 18.75
N LEU A 213 11.53 -11.04 19.13
CA LEU A 213 10.39 -11.00 18.21
C LEU A 213 10.48 -9.88 17.17
N LEU A 214 11.35 -8.88 17.38
CA LEU A 214 11.48 -7.69 16.52
C LEU A 214 12.53 -7.84 15.42
N CYS A 215 13.62 -8.56 15.71
CA CYS A 215 14.69 -8.77 14.73
C CYS A 215 14.83 -10.23 14.29
N SER A 216 14.29 -11.19 15.06
CA SER A 216 14.47 -12.64 14.86
C SER A 216 15.93 -13.13 14.82
N ILE A 217 16.92 -12.26 15.12
CA ILE A 217 18.36 -12.54 15.01
C ILE A 217 18.98 -12.73 16.38
N ASN A 218 18.86 -11.73 17.25
CA ASN A 218 19.48 -11.76 18.57
C ASN A 218 18.59 -12.49 19.59
N PRO A 219 19.16 -13.13 20.62
CA PRO A 219 18.41 -13.67 21.74
C PRO A 219 17.52 -12.60 22.40
N ALA A 220 16.35 -12.99 22.87
CA ALA A 220 15.51 -12.11 23.67
C ALA A 220 16.04 -12.05 25.11
N ASP A 221 16.53 -10.88 25.52
CA ASP A 221 17.15 -10.64 26.83
C ASP A 221 16.47 -9.50 27.61
N ARG A 222 15.48 -8.83 27.01
CA ARG A 222 14.70 -7.76 27.62
C ARG A 222 13.22 -8.06 27.64
N SER A 223 12.59 -7.74 28.78
CA SER A 223 11.15 -7.62 28.88
C SER A 223 10.68 -6.23 28.46
N VAL A 224 9.48 -6.17 27.90
CA VAL A 224 8.80 -4.95 27.46
C VAL A 224 7.74 -4.47 28.46
N GLY A 225 7.51 -5.23 29.54
CA GLY A 225 6.52 -4.94 30.58
C GLY A 225 6.92 -5.55 31.92
N SER A 226 6.03 -5.48 32.91
CA SER A 226 6.34 -5.89 34.29
C SER A 226 6.40 -7.41 34.53
N CYS A 227 5.90 -8.21 33.60
CA CYS A 227 5.75 -9.66 33.73
C CYS A 227 7.05 -10.49 33.64
N GLY A 228 8.18 -9.87 33.26
CA GLY A 228 9.48 -10.55 33.19
C GLY A 228 9.69 -11.48 31.98
N HIS A 229 8.73 -11.60 31.06
CA HIS A 229 8.93 -12.34 29.81
C HIS A 229 9.88 -11.57 28.88
N ASN A 230 11.00 -12.20 28.52
CA ASN A 230 11.95 -11.63 27.57
C ASN A 230 11.46 -11.87 26.14
N VAL A 231 11.16 -10.79 25.43
CA VAL A 231 10.57 -10.83 24.07
C VAL A 231 11.35 -9.99 23.05
N ALA A 232 12.24 -9.12 23.53
CA ALA A 232 13.06 -8.25 22.70
C ALA A 232 14.54 -8.37 23.09
N CYS A 233 15.44 -8.00 22.18
CA CYS A 233 16.86 -7.83 22.51
C CYS A 233 17.13 -6.37 22.91
N GLY A 234 18.12 -6.14 23.77
CA GLY A 234 18.55 -4.81 24.19
C GLY A 234 18.80 -3.86 23.01
N ASN A 235 19.48 -4.33 21.97
CA ASN A 235 19.72 -3.52 20.78
C ASN A 235 18.42 -3.02 20.12
N CYS A 236 17.38 -3.84 20.03
CA CYS A 236 16.10 -3.38 19.47
C CYS A 236 15.41 -2.36 20.38
N ILE A 237 15.41 -2.58 21.70
CA ILE A 237 14.80 -1.64 22.65
C ILE A 237 15.51 -0.28 22.59
N ASP A 238 16.84 -0.29 22.63
CA ASP A 238 17.64 0.92 22.77
C ASP A 238 17.80 1.66 21.43
N SER A 239 18.01 0.95 20.31
CA SER A 239 18.26 1.59 19.01
C SER A 239 17.00 1.93 18.22
N LEU A 240 15.89 1.22 18.48
CA LEU A 240 14.61 1.44 17.78
C LEU A 240 13.53 2.02 18.70
N HIS A 241 13.88 2.40 19.94
CA HIS A 241 12.97 3.00 20.93
C HIS A 241 11.59 2.30 20.98
N VAL A 242 11.62 0.98 21.07
CA VAL A 242 10.42 0.16 20.89
C VAL A 242 9.44 0.38 22.03
N ARG A 243 8.17 0.57 21.67
CA ARG A 243 7.04 0.69 22.60
C ARG A 243 5.95 -0.27 22.17
N LEU A 244 5.87 -1.43 22.83
CA LEU A 244 4.77 -2.36 22.62
C LEU A 244 3.63 -2.03 23.59
N HIS A 245 2.38 -2.23 23.17
CA HIS A 245 1.22 -1.95 24.02
C HIS A 245 1.22 -2.79 25.31
N HIS A 246 1.54 -4.08 25.17
CA HIS A 246 1.59 -5.07 26.24
C HIS A 246 2.58 -6.17 25.86
N CYS A 247 2.91 -7.04 26.81
CA CYS A 247 3.74 -8.22 26.58
C CYS A 247 3.04 -9.20 25.61
N PRO A 248 3.62 -9.49 24.43
CA PRO A 248 3.00 -10.38 23.44
C PRO A 248 2.75 -11.81 23.92
N VAL A 249 3.43 -12.25 24.99
CA VAL A 249 3.33 -13.61 25.53
C VAL A 249 2.14 -13.78 26.46
N CYS A 250 1.83 -12.78 27.30
CA CYS A 250 0.87 -12.93 28.40
C CYS A 250 -0.15 -11.79 28.52
N GLY A 251 -0.04 -10.73 27.70
CA GLY A 251 -0.96 -9.59 27.75
C GLY A 251 -0.71 -8.59 28.87
N ALA A 252 0.29 -8.81 29.74
CA ALA A 252 0.60 -7.89 30.84
C ALA A 252 1.25 -6.58 30.36
N HIS A 253 0.99 -5.49 31.09
CA HIS A 253 1.58 -4.17 30.86
C HIS A 253 2.91 -3.98 31.60
#